data_AF-A0ABD3XXP1-F1
#
_entry.id   AF-A0ABD3XXP1-F1
#
_cell.length_a   1.000
_cell.length_b   1.000
_cell.length_c   1.000
_cell.angle_alpha   90.00
_cell.angle_beta   90.00
_cell.angle_gamma   90.00
#
_symmetry.space_group_name_H-M   'P 1'
#
loop_
_entity.id
_entity.type
_entity.pdbx_description
1 polymer ?
#
loop_
_entity_poly.entity_id
_entity_poly.type
_entity_poly.pdbx_seq_one_letter_code
_entity_poly.pdbx_strand_id
1 'polypeptide(L)' 'ITCPKEIPNGVLLKDSNGQQCSAALGSRCGFACNNGFVKPITVNNLHCLLDGWAEDLQTLCT' A
#
# COMPACT_ATOMS: atom_id res chain seq x y z
N ILE A 1 9.73 -9.05 9.81
CA ILE A 1 8.61 -9.34 8.89
C ILE A 1 8.30 -8.05 8.13
N THR A 2 8.18 -8.14 6.81
CA THR A 2 7.87 -7.01 5.93
C THR A 2 6.79 -7.44 4.95
N CYS A 3 5.84 -6.57 4.68
CA CYS A 3 4.77 -6.83 3.72
C CYS A 3 5.27 -6.68 2.28
N PRO A 4 4.57 -7.28 1.30
CA PRO A 4 4.91 -7.16 -0.11
C PRO A 4 4.97 -5.70 -0.55
N LYS A 5 6.01 -5.31 -1.27
CA LYS A 5 6.15 -3.94 -1.79
C LYS A 5 5.41 -3.74 -3.12
N GLU A 6 5.09 -4.85 -3.79
CA GLU A 6 4.34 -4.86 -5.04
C GLU A 6 2.85 -4.80 -4.73
N ILE A 7 2.17 -3.82 -5.33
CA ILE A 7 0.71 -3.70 -5.29
C ILE A 7 0.22 -3.93 -6.71
N PRO A 8 -0.72 -4.87 -6.95
CA PRO A 8 -1.34 -5.03 -8.25
C PRO A 8 -1.90 -3.70 -8.75
N ASN A 9 -1.48 -3.29 -9.95
CA ASN A 9 -1.91 -2.03 -10.59
C ASN A 9 -1.66 -0.77 -9.73
N GLY A 10 -0.70 -0.80 -8.81
CA GLY A 10 -0.40 0.33 -7.95
C GLY A 10 1.04 0.36 -7.47
N VAL A 11 1.36 1.41 -6.73
CA VAL A 11 2.70 1.66 -6.18
C VAL A 11 2.61 2.20 -4.76
N LEU A 12 3.55 1.79 -3.91
CA LEU A 12 3.73 2.39 -2.60
C LEU A 12 4.33 3.78 -2.73
N LEU A 13 3.67 4.75 -2.10
CA LEU A 13 4.13 6.12 -2.03
C LEU A 13 5.29 6.25 -1.04
N LYS A 14 6.07 7.30 -1.25
CA LYS A 14 7.06 7.75 -0.27
C LYS A 14 6.37 8.33 0.96
N ASP A 15 6.98 8.17 2.11
CA ASP A 15 6.52 8.80 3.35
C ASP A 15 6.73 10.32 3.33
N SER A 16 6.33 11.00 4.42
CA SER A 16 6.48 12.46 4.57
C SER A 16 7.93 12.94 4.50
N ASN A 17 8.90 12.06 4.70
CA ASN A 17 10.34 12.37 4.64
C ASN A 17 10.91 12.08 3.24
N GLY A 18 10.08 11.69 2.28
CA GLY A 18 10.50 11.33 0.92
C GLY A 18 11.20 9.97 0.85
N GLN A 19 11.13 9.15 1.90
CA GLN A 19 11.72 7.82 1.91
C GLN A 19 10.71 6.79 1.38
N GLN A 20 11.21 5.79 0.67
CA GLN A 20 10.34 4.69 0.20
C GLN A 20 9.76 3.96 1.40
N CYS A 21 8.45 3.68 1.38
CA CYS A 21 7.86 2.99 2.51
C CYS A 21 8.54 1.64 2.76
N SER A 22 8.94 1.42 4.02
CA SER A 22 9.67 0.22 4.42
C SER A 22 8.81 -1.04 4.33
N ALA A 23 7.47 -0.88 4.39
CA ALA A 23 6.51 -1.96 4.55
C ALA A 23 6.86 -2.88 5.74
N ALA A 24 7.49 -2.33 6.79
CA ALA A 24 7.81 -3.09 7.99
C ALA A 24 6.54 -3.34 8.82
N LEU A 25 6.51 -4.45 9.56
CA LEU A 25 5.42 -4.79 10.47
C LEU A 25 5.02 -3.58 11.35
N GLY A 26 3.73 -3.23 11.37
CA GLY A 26 3.16 -2.08 12.06
C GLY A 26 3.23 -0.75 11.30
N SER A 27 3.88 -0.71 10.13
CA SER A 27 3.98 0.51 9.32
C SER A 27 2.69 0.77 8.56
N ARG A 28 2.39 2.06 8.35
CA ARG A 28 1.32 2.51 7.47
C ARG A 28 1.91 3.20 6.26
N CYS A 29 1.67 2.65 5.08
CA CYS A 29 2.20 3.16 3.84
C CYS A 29 1.10 3.79 3.00
N GLY A 30 1.34 4.99 2.49
CA GLY A 30 0.51 5.53 1.41
C GLY A 30 0.70 4.71 0.14
N PHE A 31 -0.32 4.67 -0.71
CA PHE A 31 -0.24 4.04 -2.02
C PHE A 31 -1.02 4.86 -3.05
N ALA A 32 -0.68 4.66 -4.33
CA ALA A 32 -1.41 5.21 -5.46
C ALA A 32 -1.61 4.13 -6.52
N CYS A 33 -2.75 4.16 -7.19
CA CYS A 33 -2.99 3.29 -8.34
C CYS A 33 -2.32 3.85 -9.59
N ASN A 34 -1.91 2.95 -10.47
CA ASN A 34 -1.39 3.27 -11.78
C ASN A 34 -2.48 3.90 -12.66
N ASN A 35 -2.06 4.58 -13.73
CA ASN A 35 -2.99 5.21 -14.67
C ASN A 35 -4.03 4.21 -15.20
N GLY A 36 -5.30 4.60 -15.11
CA GLY A 36 -6.44 3.77 -15.55
C GLY A 36 -7.11 2.96 -14.43
N PHE A 37 -6.55 2.96 -13.22
CA PHE A 37 -7.10 2.27 -12.05
C PHE A 37 -7.51 3.26 -10.97
N VAL A 38 -8.55 2.92 -10.21
CA VAL A 38 -9.10 3.78 -9.16
C VAL A 38 -8.97 3.10 -7.81
N LYS A 39 -8.52 3.87 -6.81
CA LYS A 39 -8.47 3.38 -5.43
C LYS A 39 -9.83 3.52 -4.74
N PRO A 40 -10.22 2.59 -3.84
CA PRO A 40 -11.39 2.77 -2.98
C PRO A 40 -11.27 4.04 -2.14
N ILE A 41 -12.38 4.79 -2.02
CA ILE A 41 -12.45 6.01 -1.20
C ILE A 41 -12.20 5.70 0.29
N THR A 42 -12.53 4.48 0.71
CA THR A 42 -12.38 4.00 2.09
C THR A 42 -10.95 3.68 2.48
N VAL A 43 -10.02 3.53 1.52
CA VAL A 43 -8.64 3.12 1.79
C VAL A 43 -7.67 4.24 1.44
N ASN A 44 -7.01 4.76 2.47
CA ASN A 44 -6.04 5.85 2.33
C ASN A 44 -4.60 5.39 2.50
N ASN A 45 -4.35 4.42 3.38
CA ASN A 45 -3.04 3.85 3.63
C ASN A 45 -3.20 2.34 3.81
N LEU A 46 -2.13 1.61 3.53
CA LEU A 46 -2.03 0.19 3.79
C LEU A 46 -1.33 -0.05 5.12
N HIS A 47 -1.85 -0.97 5.92
CA HIS A 47 -1.27 -1.31 7.22
C HIS A 47 -0.61 -2.68 7.16
N CYS A 48 0.69 -2.73 7.44
CA CYS A 48 1.43 -3.98 7.42
C CYS A 48 1.25 -4.75 8.74
N LEU A 49 0.60 -5.91 8.68
CA LEU A 49 0.36 -6.85 9.76
C LEU A 49 1.26 -8.09 9.63
N LEU A 50 1.13 -9.02 10.58
CA LEU A 50 1.95 -10.24 10.66
C LEU A 50 1.71 -11.19 9.47
N ASP A 51 0.50 -11.18 8.94
CA ASP A 51 -0.01 -11.99 7.83
C ASP A 51 0.09 -11.29 6.46
N GLY A 52 0.49 -10.01 6.42
CA GLY A 52 0.58 -9.23 5.20
C GLY A 52 -0.09 -7.87 5.35
N TRP A 53 -0.58 -7.30 4.24
CA TRP A 53 -1.38 -6.08 4.32
C TRP A 53 -2.75 -6.37 4.90
N ALA A 54 -3.24 -5.48 5.77
CA ALA A 54 -4.58 -5.59 6.33
C ALA A 54 -5.67 -5.45 5.25
N GLU A 55 -5.34 -4.75 4.16
CA GLU A 55 -6.20 -4.49 3.02
C GLU A 55 -6.01 -5.52 1.90
N ASP A 56 -7.09 -5.85 1.19
CA ASP A 56 -7.02 -6.78 0.04
C ASP A 56 -6.41 -6.08 -1.19
N LEU A 57 -5.13 -6.38 -1.44
CA LEU A 57 -4.37 -5.82 -2.54
C LEU A 57 -4.99 -6.04 -3.93
N GLN A 58 -5.80 -7.08 -4.13
CA GLN A 58 -6.42 -7.35 -5.44
C GLN A 58 -7.56 -6.39 -5.77
N THR A 59 -8.17 -5.81 -4.73
CA THR A 59 -9.30 -4.87 -4.86
C THR A 59 -8.88 -3.41 -4.64
N LEU A 60 -7.61 -3.14 -4.38
CA LEU A 60 -7.10 -1.79 -4.12
C LEU A 60 -7.07 -0.90 -5.36
N CYS A 61 -6.82 -1.48 -6.53
CA CYS A 61 -6.66 -0.76 -7.78
C CYS A 61 -7.39 -1.52 -8.89
N THR A 62 -8.63 -1.12 -9.12
CA THR A 62 -9.56 -1.71 -10.10
C THR A 62 -10.07 -0.68 -11.10
#